data_AF-A0A2S7JHR5-F1
#
_entry.id   AF-A0A2S7JHR5-F1
#
_cell.length_a   1.000
_cell.length_b   1.000
_cell.length_c   1.000
_cell.angle_alpha   90.00
_cell.angle_beta   90.00
_cell.angle_gamma   90.00
#
_symmetry.space_group_name_H-M   'P 1'
#
loop_
_entity.id
_entity.type
_entity.pdbx_description
1 polymer ?
#
loop_
_entity_poly.entity_id
_entity_poly.type
_entity_poly.pdbx_seq_one_letter_code
_entity_poly.pdbx_strand_id
1 'polypeptide(L)'
;MAEMIQSVPNLKWAFLIEPSYSWFESFADHFSSPDLAFIVDTEDDKPNAYALSSQHFNELTNAAEVIERAISLKAVLDGALYLQHGKDFRPFQLLDLVNLENDLRHGMPRGDYEVIAAPFSSNSANLITKWRSASNPFGNFVTTMLWLAREDESSRGLLQFLGLQGCTWISLYALLDFMKTDGLSAKEIATFSNTSEAEIKRFTHTANNFSAIGPLCRHGDLGQHPPRNPMRLGEASEILLPAAQKFLLKKISDLGLQKRWQESNR
;
A
#
# COMPACT_ATOMS: atom_id res chain seq x y z
N MET A 1 -8.89 -24.79 -27.96
CA MET A 1 -9.87 -24.38 -26.93
C MET A 1 -9.44 -23.01 -26.48
N ALA A 2 -10.19 -21.98 -26.86
CA ALA A 2 -9.89 -20.60 -26.47
C ALA A 2 -10.22 -20.45 -24.99
N GLU A 3 -9.20 -20.26 -24.16
CA GLU A 3 -9.41 -19.81 -22.79
C GLU A 3 -10.15 -18.47 -22.83
N MET A 4 -11.21 -18.38 -22.03
CA MET A 4 -11.94 -17.13 -21.82
C MET A 4 -10.98 -16.12 -21.22
N ILE A 5 -10.38 -15.27 -22.06
CA ILE A 5 -9.80 -14.01 -21.62
C ILE A 5 -10.96 -13.22 -21.01
N GLN A 6 -11.05 -13.22 -19.68
CA GLN A 6 -11.91 -12.30 -18.94
C GLN A 6 -11.62 -10.91 -19.52
N SER A 7 -12.64 -10.24 -20.06
CA SER A 7 -12.45 -8.98 -20.77
C SER A 7 -11.75 -7.98 -19.85
N VAL A 8 -10.45 -7.78 -20.08
CA VAL A 8 -9.69 -6.74 -19.39
C VAL A 8 -10.36 -5.41 -19.78
N PRO A 9 -10.73 -4.56 -18.81
CA PRO A 9 -11.37 -3.28 -19.06
C PRO A 9 -10.45 -2.45 -19.95
N ASN A 10 -11.01 -1.58 -20.78
CA ASN A 10 -10.20 -0.65 -21.55
C ASN A 10 -9.39 0.23 -20.58
N LEU A 11 -8.12 -0.09 -20.41
CA LEU A 11 -7.16 0.69 -19.65
C LEU A 11 -6.64 1.78 -20.58
N LYS A 12 -6.65 3.03 -20.11
CA LYS A 12 -6.20 4.19 -20.90
C LYS A 12 -4.74 4.55 -20.63
N TRP A 13 -4.28 4.31 -19.41
CA TRP A 13 -3.00 4.81 -18.92
C TRP A 13 -2.23 3.70 -18.22
N ALA A 14 -0.94 3.56 -18.49
CA ALA A 14 -0.07 2.62 -17.79
C ALA A 14 1.30 3.23 -17.50
N PHE A 15 1.89 2.86 -16.38
CA PHE A 15 3.27 3.22 -16.03
C PHE A 15 4.16 2.04 -16.31
N LEU A 16 5.25 2.24 -17.04
CA LEU A 16 6.32 1.25 -17.09
C LEU A 16 6.90 1.10 -15.68
N ILE A 17 7.24 -0.13 -15.29
CA ILE A 17 7.82 -0.41 -13.97
C ILE A 17 9.02 -1.35 -14.09
N GLU A 18 9.98 -1.17 -13.19
CA GLU A 18 11.15 -2.05 -13.03
C GLU A 18 11.08 -2.74 -11.67
N PRO A 19 10.45 -3.91 -11.58
CA PRO A 19 10.35 -4.64 -10.33
C PRO A 19 11.57 -5.54 -10.07
N SER A 20 11.68 -6.04 -8.84
CA SER A 20 12.64 -7.11 -8.55
C SER A 20 12.16 -8.44 -9.15
N TYR A 21 12.88 -8.94 -10.15
CA TYR A 21 12.55 -10.18 -10.88
C TYR A 21 12.35 -11.41 -9.99
N SER A 22 12.99 -11.46 -8.81
CA SER A 22 12.98 -12.66 -7.94
C SER A 22 11.61 -13.08 -7.41
N TRP A 23 10.66 -12.16 -7.31
CA TRP A 23 9.32 -12.44 -6.76
C TRP A 23 8.18 -11.88 -7.62
N PHE A 24 8.47 -10.90 -8.48
CA PHE A 24 7.44 -10.10 -9.11
C PHE A 24 6.66 -10.85 -10.20
N GLU A 25 7.30 -11.73 -10.95
CA GLU A 25 6.63 -12.53 -12.00
C GLU A 25 5.49 -13.36 -11.38
N SER A 26 5.82 -14.17 -10.36
CA SER A 26 4.82 -14.95 -9.63
C SER A 26 3.76 -14.06 -8.96
N PHE A 27 4.11 -12.85 -8.53
CA PHE A 27 3.12 -11.94 -7.97
C PHE A 27 2.18 -11.40 -9.04
N ALA A 28 2.70 -10.90 -10.16
CA ALA A 28 1.92 -10.31 -11.25
C ALA A 28 0.94 -11.34 -11.85
N ASP A 29 1.37 -12.59 -12.02
CA ASP A 29 0.54 -13.67 -12.57
C ASP A 29 -0.68 -14.03 -11.69
N HIS A 30 -0.53 -13.88 -10.37
CA HIS A 30 -1.58 -14.26 -9.40
C HIS A 30 -2.30 -13.04 -8.80
N PHE A 31 -1.80 -11.83 -9.07
CA PHE A 31 -2.39 -10.61 -8.55
C PHE A 31 -3.64 -10.25 -9.34
N SER A 32 -4.77 -10.18 -8.65
CA SER A 32 -6.03 -9.81 -9.28
C SER A 32 -6.82 -8.89 -8.37
N SER A 33 -7.00 -7.63 -8.78
CA SER A 33 -7.52 -6.54 -7.96
C SER A 33 -8.46 -5.60 -8.72
N PRO A 34 -9.64 -5.23 -8.18
CA PRO A 34 -10.53 -4.26 -8.82
C PRO A 34 -9.96 -2.86 -9.02
N ASP A 35 -8.87 -2.55 -8.34
CA ASP A 35 -8.30 -1.22 -8.32
C ASP A 35 -7.04 -1.10 -9.18
N LEU A 36 -6.33 -2.21 -9.46
CA LEU A 36 -5.02 -2.21 -10.11
C LEU A 36 -4.82 -3.45 -10.99
N ALA A 37 -4.10 -3.27 -12.08
CA ALA A 37 -3.68 -4.35 -12.97
C ALA A 37 -2.18 -4.23 -13.26
N PHE A 38 -1.52 -5.38 -13.37
CA PHE A 38 -0.19 -5.50 -13.94
C PHE A 38 -0.32 -6.03 -15.36
N ILE A 39 0.25 -5.30 -16.31
CA ILE A 39 0.35 -5.71 -17.71
C ILE A 39 1.72 -6.35 -17.86
N VAL A 40 1.76 -7.59 -18.35
CA VAL A 40 2.98 -8.33 -18.63
C VAL A 40 3.19 -8.32 -20.13
N ASP A 41 4.35 -7.84 -20.57
CA ASP A 41 4.78 -7.86 -21.95
C ASP A 41 5.89 -8.91 -22.09
N THR A 42 5.54 -10.02 -22.73
CA THR A 42 6.40 -11.21 -22.90
C THR A 42 7.02 -11.20 -24.28
N GLU A 43 8.35 -11.13 -24.36
CA GLU A 43 9.11 -11.33 -25.60
C GLU A 43 10.01 -12.58 -25.46
N ASP A 44 10.01 -13.46 -26.46
CA ASP A 44 10.73 -14.76 -26.40
C ASP A 44 12.24 -14.63 -26.12
N ASP A 45 12.87 -13.51 -26.50
CA ASP A 45 14.32 -13.28 -26.40
C ASP A 45 14.73 -12.27 -25.31
N LYS A 46 13.80 -11.83 -24.45
CA LYS A 46 14.09 -10.83 -23.40
C LYS A 46 13.36 -11.11 -22.09
N PRO A 47 13.86 -10.60 -20.95
CA PRO A 47 13.07 -10.62 -19.72
C PRO A 47 11.72 -9.91 -19.91
N ASN A 48 10.68 -10.43 -19.27
CA ASN A 48 9.36 -9.81 -19.28
C ASN A 48 9.45 -8.34 -18.83
N ALA A 49 8.80 -7.46 -19.58
CA ALA A 49 8.56 -6.10 -19.16
C ALA A 49 7.20 -6.00 -18.46
N TYR A 50 7.09 -5.07 -17.52
CA TYR A 50 5.90 -4.92 -16.70
C TYR A 50 5.42 -3.48 -16.74
N ALA A 51 4.10 -3.31 -16.72
CA ALA A 51 3.47 -2.01 -16.51
C ALA A 51 2.37 -2.08 -15.44
N LEU A 52 2.22 -1.01 -14.67
CA LEU A 52 1.13 -0.82 -13.70
C LEU A 52 0.03 0.03 -14.33
N SER A 53 -1.22 -0.40 -14.22
CA SER A 53 -2.37 0.35 -14.70
C SER A 53 -3.54 0.31 -13.73
N SER A 54 -4.50 1.22 -13.91
CA SER A 54 -5.71 1.33 -13.10
C SER A 54 -6.85 1.96 -13.89
N GLN A 55 -8.07 1.47 -13.67
CA GLN A 55 -9.27 2.16 -14.14
C GLN A 55 -9.47 3.52 -13.48
N HIS A 56 -8.91 3.73 -12.29
CA HIS A 56 -8.96 5.02 -11.59
C HIS A 56 -8.25 6.12 -12.37
N PHE A 57 -7.46 5.78 -13.40
CA PHE A 57 -6.81 6.73 -14.30
C PHE A 57 -7.67 7.10 -15.51
N ASN A 58 -8.64 6.28 -15.90
CA ASN A 58 -9.34 6.41 -17.18
C ASN A 58 -10.16 7.69 -17.33
N GLU A 59 -10.72 8.19 -16.22
CA GLU A 59 -11.47 9.45 -16.20
C GLU A 59 -10.58 10.68 -16.38
N LEU A 60 -9.26 10.53 -16.19
CA LEU A 60 -8.31 11.62 -16.28
C LEU A 60 -7.86 11.83 -17.73
N THR A 61 -7.77 13.09 -18.11
CA THR A 61 -7.34 13.54 -19.45
C THR A 61 -5.94 14.14 -19.42
N ASN A 62 -5.50 14.64 -18.27
CA ASN A 62 -4.20 15.27 -18.07
C ASN A 62 -3.19 14.28 -17.48
N ALA A 63 -2.02 14.15 -18.10
CA ALA A 63 -0.94 13.28 -17.64
C ALA A 63 -0.47 13.62 -16.22
N ALA A 64 -0.43 14.90 -15.83
CA ALA A 64 -0.01 15.31 -14.49
C ALA A 64 -0.96 14.76 -13.41
N GLU A 65 -2.28 14.85 -13.64
CA GLU A 65 -3.29 14.31 -12.71
C GLU A 65 -3.20 12.78 -12.61
N VAL A 66 -2.89 12.10 -13.73
CA VAL A 66 -2.67 10.65 -13.74
C VAL A 66 -1.46 10.28 -12.89
N ILE A 67 -0.36 11.02 -13.03
CA ILE A 67 0.87 10.83 -12.24
C ILE A 67 0.59 11.02 -10.75
N GLU A 68 -0.05 12.12 -10.35
CA GLU A 68 -0.36 12.39 -8.95
C GLU A 68 -1.26 11.31 -8.35
N ARG A 69 -2.31 10.88 -9.08
CA ARG A 69 -3.18 9.79 -8.62
C ARG A 69 -2.43 8.46 -8.53
N ALA A 70 -1.57 8.16 -9.49
CA ALA A 70 -0.78 6.94 -9.50
C ALA A 70 0.22 6.88 -8.34
N ILE A 71 0.87 8.01 -8.01
CA ILE A 71 1.72 8.14 -6.82
C ILE A 71 0.91 7.81 -5.56
N SER A 72 -0.26 8.43 -5.40
CA SER A 72 -1.13 8.19 -4.25
C SER A 72 -1.62 6.76 -4.14
N LEU A 73 -2.00 6.14 -5.27
CA LEU A 73 -2.49 4.76 -5.32
C LEU A 73 -1.38 3.75 -5.09
N LYS A 74 -0.19 4.01 -5.66
CA LYS A 74 1.01 3.20 -5.41
C LYS A 74 1.42 3.26 -3.95
N ALA A 75 1.32 4.41 -3.29
CA ALA A 75 1.60 4.51 -1.86
C ALA A 75 0.67 3.58 -1.04
N VAL A 76 -0.61 3.42 -1.43
CA VAL A 76 -1.50 2.42 -0.80
C VAL A 76 -1.01 1.00 -1.07
N LEU A 77 -0.68 0.68 -2.32
CA LEU A 77 -0.19 -0.65 -2.74
C LEU A 77 1.10 -1.04 -1.98
N ASP A 78 2.10 -0.15 -2.00
CA ASP A 78 3.38 -0.36 -1.32
C ASP A 78 3.17 -0.54 0.19
N GLY A 79 2.27 0.25 0.81
CA GLY A 79 1.92 0.09 2.21
C GLY A 79 1.35 -1.29 2.52
N ALA A 80 0.45 -1.78 1.67
CA ALA A 80 -0.10 -3.13 1.82
C ALA A 80 0.98 -4.22 1.64
N LEU A 81 1.89 -4.05 0.68
CA LEU A 81 3.02 -4.96 0.46
C LEU A 81 4.02 -4.94 1.64
N TYR A 82 4.30 -3.77 2.22
CA TYR A 82 5.10 -3.68 3.45
C TYR A 82 4.44 -4.38 4.63
N LEU A 83 3.11 -4.31 4.78
CA LEU A 83 2.42 -5.07 5.83
C LEU A 83 2.49 -6.59 5.61
N GLN A 84 2.46 -7.04 4.36
CA GLN A 84 2.50 -8.47 4.05
C GLN A 84 3.91 -9.07 4.13
N HIS A 85 4.90 -8.36 3.60
CA HIS A 85 6.26 -8.87 3.41
C HIS A 85 7.28 -8.23 4.37
N GLY A 86 6.85 -7.26 5.17
CA GLY A 86 7.70 -6.57 6.13
C GLY A 86 8.86 -5.83 5.47
N LYS A 87 9.99 -5.80 6.18
CA LYS A 87 11.24 -5.16 5.73
C LYS A 87 11.86 -5.79 4.48
N ASP A 88 11.41 -6.97 4.05
CA ASP A 88 11.96 -7.68 2.89
C ASP A 88 11.34 -7.21 1.58
N PHE A 89 10.20 -6.49 1.65
CA PHE A 89 9.64 -5.82 0.49
C PHE A 89 10.63 -4.80 -0.10
N ARG A 90 10.70 -4.76 -1.43
CA ARG A 90 11.45 -3.76 -2.18
C ARG A 90 10.47 -3.10 -3.16
N PRO A 91 10.10 -1.83 -2.95
CA PRO A 91 9.17 -1.14 -3.84
C PRO A 91 9.80 -0.96 -5.22
N PHE A 92 9.00 -1.16 -6.26
CA PHE A 92 9.37 -0.82 -7.63
C PHE A 92 9.15 0.66 -7.89
N GLN A 93 9.78 1.21 -8.94
CA GLN A 93 9.59 2.60 -9.35
C GLN A 93 8.53 2.72 -10.44
N LEU A 94 7.82 3.84 -10.47
CA LEU A 94 7.06 4.26 -11.64
C LEU A 94 8.01 4.96 -12.59
N LEU A 95 8.09 4.45 -13.81
CA LEU A 95 8.79 5.08 -14.93
C LEU A 95 7.77 5.80 -15.81
N ASP A 96 8.08 5.97 -17.09
CA ASP A 96 7.25 6.72 -18.02
C ASP A 96 5.78 6.28 -18.02
N LEU A 97 4.90 7.27 -18.04
CA LEU A 97 3.48 7.11 -18.25
C LEU A 97 3.22 6.99 -19.76
N VAL A 98 2.49 5.95 -20.15
CA VAL A 98 2.08 5.68 -21.52
C VAL A 98 0.56 5.78 -21.62
N ASN A 99 0.08 6.51 -22.63
CA ASN A 99 -1.30 6.45 -23.06
C ASN A 99 -1.48 5.24 -23.98
N LEU A 100 -2.27 4.25 -23.56
CA LEU A 100 -2.47 2.99 -24.26
C LEU A 100 -3.35 3.12 -25.52
N GLU A 101 -4.03 4.25 -25.72
CA GLU A 101 -4.90 4.47 -26.88
C GLU A 101 -4.13 5.05 -28.08
N ASN A 102 -3.01 5.74 -27.84
CA ASN A 102 -2.26 6.45 -28.88
C ASN A 102 -0.73 6.37 -28.75
N ASP A 103 -0.21 5.55 -27.83
CA ASP A 103 1.21 5.34 -27.51
C ASP A 103 2.00 6.60 -27.11
N LEU A 104 1.31 7.70 -26.76
CA LEU A 104 1.96 8.91 -26.28
C LEU A 104 2.62 8.66 -24.93
N ARG A 105 3.90 9.01 -24.82
CA ARG A 105 4.69 8.85 -23.59
C ARG A 105 4.90 10.18 -22.88
N HIS A 106 4.75 10.16 -21.57
CA HIS A 106 5.02 11.27 -20.68
C HIS A 106 6.08 10.84 -19.67
N GLY A 107 7.21 11.54 -19.65
CA GLY A 107 8.28 11.26 -18.70
C GLY A 107 7.82 11.55 -17.27
N MET A 108 8.26 10.73 -16.32
CA MET A 108 8.04 11.00 -14.91
C MET A 108 8.85 12.22 -14.45
N PRO A 109 8.24 13.16 -13.71
CA PRO A 109 8.97 14.24 -13.06
C PRO A 109 10.08 13.66 -12.17
N ARG A 110 11.31 14.17 -12.30
CA ARG A 110 12.41 13.80 -11.41
C ARG A 110 12.27 14.59 -10.11
N GLY A 111 12.10 13.93 -8.96
CA GLY A 111 12.10 14.60 -7.66
C GLY A 111 11.37 13.82 -6.57
N ASP A 112 11.19 14.50 -5.43
CA ASP A 112 10.38 14.01 -4.32
C ASP A 112 8.89 14.04 -4.72
N TYR A 113 8.21 12.92 -4.50
CA TYR A 113 6.79 12.78 -4.81
C TYR A 113 5.94 13.09 -3.59
N GLU A 114 4.87 13.84 -3.80
CA GLU A 114 3.89 14.14 -2.76
C GLU A 114 2.61 13.32 -2.98
N VAL A 115 2.02 12.84 -1.88
CA VAL A 115 0.75 12.11 -1.89
C VAL A 115 -0.37 13.13 -1.64
N ILE A 116 -0.78 13.86 -2.68
CA ILE A 116 -1.78 14.94 -2.59
C ILE A 116 -3.11 14.52 -3.21
N ALA A 117 -3.08 13.79 -4.33
CA ALA A 117 -4.29 13.39 -5.04
C ALA A 117 -5.02 12.24 -4.34
N ALA A 118 -6.34 12.16 -4.51
CA ALA A 118 -7.10 10.98 -4.10
C ALA A 118 -6.68 9.76 -4.93
N PRO A 119 -6.33 8.62 -4.30
CA PRO A 119 -5.82 7.43 -5.01
C PRO A 119 -6.90 6.72 -5.84
N PHE A 120 -8.17 6.87 -5.46
CA PHE A 120 -9.30 6.21 -6.10
C PHE A 120 -10.21 7.23 -6.77
N SER A 121 -10.83 6.85 -7.89
CA SER A 121 -11.88 7.65 -8.53
C SER A 121 -13.08 7.82 -7.60
N SER A 122 -13.66 9.02 -7.58
CA SER A 122 -14.93 9.29 -6.90
C SER A 122 -16.10 8.50 -7.50
N ASN A 123 -15.97 8.03 -8.75
CA ASN A 123 -16.93 7.18 -9.44
C ASN A 123 -16.60 5.68 -9.33
N SER A 124 -15.72 5.28 -8.40
CA SER A 124 -15.24 3.91 -8.23
C SER A 124 -16.35 2.84 -8.13
N ALA A 125 -17.50 3.16 -7.53
CA ALA A 125 -18.65 2.26 -7.47
C ALA A 125 -19.18 1.83 -8.87
N ASN A 126 -19.14 2.73 -9.85
CA ASN A 126 -19.56 2.46 -11.23
C ASN A 126 -18.47 1.77 -12.06
N LEU A 127 -17.20 1.92 -11.69
CA LEU A 127 -16.07 1.24 -12.34
C LEU A 127 -16.08 -0.26 -12.01
N ILE A 128 -16.39 -0.62 -10.77
CA ILE A 128 -16.43 -2.01 -10.29
C ILE A 128 -17.56 -2.81 -10.93
N THR A 129 -18.70 -2.19 -11.24
CA THR A 129 -19.82 -2.90 -11.90
C THR A 129 -19.52 -3.27 -13.36
N LYS A 130 -18.55 -2.63 -14.02
CA LYS A 130 -18.02 -3.10 -15.31
C LYS A 130 -17.06 -4.28 -15.13
N TRP A 131 -16.40 -4.33 -13.98
CA TRP A 131 -15.62 -5.45 -13.47
C TRP A 131 -16.52 -6.46 -12.72
N ARG A 132 -17.73 -6.75 -13.22
CA ARG A 132 -18.63 -7.77 -12.61
C ARG A 132 -18.01 -9.19 -12.59
N SER A 133 -16.92 -9.41 -13.33
CA SER A 133 -16.06 -10.59 -13.28
C SER A 133 -14.79 -10.41 -12.42
N ALA A 134 -14.67 -9.30 -11.69
CA ALA A 134 -13.56 -8.99 -10.81
C ALA A 134 -13.30 -10.13 -9.85
N SER A 135 -12.07 -10.60 -9.84
CA SER A 135 -11.49 -11.31 -8.72
C SER A 135 -11.96 -10.76 -7.38
N ASN A 136 -12.42 -11.66 -6.52
CA ASN A 136 -12.78 -11.37 -5.14
C ASN A 136 -11.67 -10.50 -4.48
N PRO A 137 -11.92 -9.23 -4.13
CA PRO A 137 -10.91 -8.36 -3.52
C PRO A 137 -10.47 -8.91 -2.15
N PHE A 138 -11.25 -9.79 -1.55
CA PHE A 138 -10.92 -10.51 -0.31
C PHE A 138 -10.21 -11.85 -0.55
N GLY A 139 -9.77 -12.13 -1.78
CA GLY A 139 -9.05 -13.35 -2.15
C GLY A 139 -7.57 -13.35 -1.74
N ASN A 140 -6.96 -12.17 -1.61
CA ASN A 140 -5.62 -12.02 -1.05
C ASN A 140 -5.51 -10.75 -0.18
N PHE A 141 -4.45 -10.69 0.63
CA PHE A 141 -4.27 -9.63 1.61
C PHE A 141 -4.08 -8.25 0.97
N VAL A 142 -3.22 -8.12 -0.04
CA VAL A 142 -2.93 -6.83 -0.71
C VAL A 142 -4.20 -6.20 -1.27
N THR A 143 -5.02 -6.99 -1.97
CA THR A 143 -6.26 -6.50 -2.59
C THR A 143 -7.32 -6.18 -1.56
N THR A 144 -7.31 -6.88 -0.42
CA THR A 144 -8.17 -6.57 0.71
C THR A 144 -7.83 -5.19 1.28
N MET A 145 -6.54 -4.86 1.38
CA MET A 145 -6.08 -3.56 1.87
C MET A 145 -6.41 -2.43 0.88
N LEU A 146 -6.26 -2.65 -0.42
CA LEU A 146 -6.69 -1.69 -1.45
C LEU A 146 -8.19 -1.38 -1.33
N TRP A 147 -9.00 -2.42 -1.16
CA TRP A 147 -10.45 -2.27 -0.96
C TRP A 147 -10.79 -1.51 0.33
N LEU A 148 -10.12 -1.82 1.44
CA LEU A 148 -10.29 -1.10 2.71
C LEU A 148 -9.95 0.38 2.57
N ALA A 149 -8.83 0.71 1.93
CA ALA A 149 -8.37 2.08 1.73
C ALA A 149 -9.36 2.93 0.91
N ARG A 150 -10.21 2.29 0.11
CA ARG A 150 -11.28 2.99 -0.60
C ARG A 150 -12.42 3.39 0.32
N GLU A 151 -12.78 2.50 1.25
CA GLU A 151 -13.95 2.65 2.13
C GLU A 151 -13.63 3.38 3.44
N ASP A 152 -12.38 3.39 3.89
CA ASP A 152 -11.96 3.92 5.19
C ASP A 152 -10.72 4.82 5.05
N GLU A 153 -10.92 6.11 5.32
CA GLU A 153 -9.90 7.15 5.16
C GLU A 153 -8.71 6.99 6.11
N SER A 154 -8.94 6.57 7.36
CA SER A 154 -7.85 6.34 8.32
C SER A 154 -6.93 5.19 7.87
N SER A 155 -7.52 4.08 7.40
CA SER A 155 -6.78 2.96 6.83
C SER A 155 -6.00 3.35 5.59
N ARG A 156 -6.61 4.18 4.73
CA ARG A 156 -5.93 4.76 3.56
C ARG A 156 -4.72 5.58 3.98
N GLY A 157 -4.87 6.49 4.93
CA GLY A 157 -3.77 7.33 5.43
C GLY A 157 -2.64 6.48 6.03
N LEU A 158 -2.98 5.46 6.82
CA LEU A 158 -2.02 4.52 7.38
C LEU A 158 -1.22 3.82 6.27
N LEU A 159 -1.89 3.26 5.26
CA LEU A 159 -1.25 2.55 4.14
C LEU A 159 -0.38 3.49 3.30
N GLN A 160 -0.89 4.68 2.95
CA GLN A 160 -0.13 5.68 2.19
C GLN A 160 1.12 6.14 2.93
N PHE A 161 1.02 6.36 4.25
CA PHE A 161 2.16 6.77 5.06
C PHE A 161 3.25 5.69 5.05
N LEU A 162 2.86 4.44 5.25
CA LEU A 162 3.80 3.31 5.23
C LEU A 162 4.40 3.08 3.83
N GLY A 163 3.60 3.15 2.78
CA GLY A 163 4.09 2.92 1.42
C GLY A 163 5.05 4.01 0.94
N LEU A 164 4.77 5.27 1.27
CA LEU A 164 5.65 6.39 0.91
C LEU A 164 6.95 6.38 1.71
N GLN A 165 6.88 6.15 3.02
CA GLN A 165 8.04 6.26 3.93
C GLN A 165 8.83 4.95 4.08
N GLY A 166 8.26 3.83 3.63
CA GLY A 166 8.79 2.49 3.91
C GLY A 166 8.80 2.16 5.41
N CYS A 167 9.56 1.14 5.81
CA CYS A 167 9.65 0.69 7.20
C CYS A 167 10.75 1.46 7.97
N THR A 168 10.43 2.63 8.50
CA THR A 168 11.33 3.52 9.25
C THR A 168 10.80 3.78 10.66
N TRP A 169 11.61 4.36 11.55
CA TRP A 169 11.14 4.76 12.88
C TRP A 169 9.94 5.71 12.83
N ILE A 170 9.94 6.63 11.88
CA ILE A 170 8.88 7.62 11.68
C ILE A 170 7.59 6.92 11.25
N SER A 171 7.65 6.03 10.26
CA SER A 171 6.46 5.32 9.77
C SER A 171 5.90 4.34 10.79
N LEU A 172 6.74 3.57 11.48
CA LEU A 172 6.28 2.65 12.52
C LEU A 172 5.62 3.41 13.68
N TYR A 173 6.12 4.61 14.02
CA TYR A 173 5.47 5.44 15.03
C TYR A 173 4.14 6.00 14.51
N ALA A 174 4.09 6.42 13.25
CA ALA A 174 2.85 6.86 12.63
C ALA A 174 1.78 5.74 12.63
N LEU A 175 2.16 4.49 12.34
CA LEU A 175 1.24 3.34 12.46
C LEU A 175 0.63 3.25 13.87
N LEU A 176 1.46 3.42 14.90
CA LEU A 176 1.00 3.45 16.29
C LEU A 176 0.01 4.60 16.55
N ASP A 177 0.29 5.79 16.02
CA ASP A 177 -0.57 6.97 16.15
C ASP A 177 -1.91 6.80 15.40
N PHE A 178 -1.91 6.21 14.20
CA PHE A 178 -3.14 5.87 13.45
C PHE A 178 -4.01 4.89 14.24
N MET A 179 -3.44 3.79 14.74
CA MET A 179 -4.17 2.80 15.55
C MET A 179 -4.80 3.44 16.80
N LYS A 180 -4.06 4.30 17.51
CA LYS A 180 -4.56 5.00 18.69
C LYS A 180 -5.64 6.03 18.38
N THR A 181 -5.49 6.76 17.28
CA THR A 181 -6.49 7.73 16.82
C THR A 181 -7.82 7.04 16.50
N ASP A 182 -7.75 5.82 15.96
CA ASP A 182 -8.91 4.95 15.76
C ASP A 182 -9.36 4.18 17.02
N GLY A 183 -8.88 4.57 18.20
CA GLY A 183 -9.41 4.15 19.49
C GLY A 183 -8.74 2.94 20.14
N LEU A 184 -7.68 2.36 19.55
CA LEU A 184 -6.97 1.25 20.18
C LEU A 184 -6.13 1.73 21.37
N SER A 185 -6.29 1.05 22.51
CA SER A 185 -5.42 1.21 23.67
C SER A 185 -4.04 0.56 23.44
N ALA A 186 -3.03 0.98 24.21
CA ALA A 186 -1.71 0.36 24.18
C ALA A 186 -1.77 -1.16 24.48
N LYS A 187 -2.69 -1.58 25.34
CA LYS A 187 -2.95 -2.97 25.68
C LYS A 187 -3.48 -3.77 24.49
N GLU A 188 -4.42 -3.21 23.73
CA GLU A 188 -4.95 -3.85 22.52
C GLU A 188 -3.88 -3.96 21.44
N ILE A 189 -3.07 -2.91 21.24
CA ILE A 189 -1.96 -2.93 20.28
C ILE A 189 -0.91 -3.98 20.67
N ALA A 190 -0.58 -4.08 21.96
CA ALA A 190 0.30 -5.12 22.48
C ALA A 190 -0.28 -6.53 22.25
N THR A 191 -1.60 -6.70 22.44
CA THR A 191 -2.30 -7.95 22.16
C THR A 191 -2.24 -8.31 20.67
N PHE A 192 -2.45 -7.34 19.77
CA PHE A 192 -2.38 -7.58 18.33
C PHE A 192 -0.97 -7.98 17.88
N SER A 193 0.06 -7.41 18.49
CA SER A 193 1.46 -7.75 18.19
C SER A 193 2.02 -8.93 18.99
N ASN A 194 1.21 -9.58 19.83
CA ASN A 194 1.67 -10.65 20.73
C ASN A 194 2.90 -10.24 21.56
N THR A 195 2.88 -9.01 22.08
CA THR A 195 3.94 -8.43 22.91
C THR A 195 3.38 -7.84 24.21
N SER A 196 4.21 -7.18 25.01
CA SER A 196 3.80 -6.48 26.22
C SER A 196 3.66 -4.97 26.02
N GLU A 197 2.85 -4.32 26.86
CA GLU A 197 2.78 -2.85 26.90
C GLU A 197 4.14 -2.20 27.20
N ALA A 198 5.01 -2.91 27.94
CA ALA A 198 6.37 -2.46 28.20
C ALA A 198 7.22 -2.38 26.92
N GLU A 199 7.02 -3.29 25.98
CA GLU A 199 7.70 -3.26 24.67
C GLU A 199 7.17 -2.12 23.80
N ILE A 200 5.86 -1.86 23.80
CA ILE A 200 5.28 -0.67 23.14
C ILE A 200 5.86 0.62 23.73
N LYS A 201 6.02 0.68 25.06
CA LYS A 201 6.66 1.81 25.74
C LYS A 201 8.15 1.92 25.41
N ARG A 202 8.86 0.80 25.29
CA ARG A 202 10.28 0.76 24.89
C ARG A 202 10.45 1.28 23.46
N PHE A 203 9.56 0.87 22.57
CA PHE A 203 9.48 1.38 21.20
C PHE A 203 9.32 2.90 21.18
N THR A 204 8.28 3.44 21.83
CA THR A 204 8.03 4.90 21.79
C THR A 204 9.14 5.70 22.44
N HIS A 205 9.72 5.19 23.54
CA HIS A 205 10.85 5.84 24.19
C HIS A 205 12.11 5.83 23.32
N THR A 206 12.36 4.73 22.58
CA THR A 206 13.49 4.65 21.64
C THR A 206 13.29 5.60 20.46
N ALA A 207 12.12 5.55 19.82
CA ALA A 207 11.80 6.31 18.61
C ALA A 207 11.84 7.83 18.82
N ASN A 208 11.57 8.29 20.05
CA ASN A 208 11.57 9.71 20.40
C ASN A 208 12.90 10.22 20.97
N ASN A 209 13.94 9.38 21.08
CA ASN A 209 15.18 9.74 21.77
C ASN A 209 16.38 9.84 20.82
N PHE A 210 16.90 11.06 20.65
CA PHE A 210 18.08 11.32 19.80
C PHE A 210 19.33 10.60 20.27
N SER A 211 19.57 10.50 21.59
CA SER A 211 20.72 9.73 22.11
C SER A 211 20.61 8.23 21.85
N ALA A 212 19.41 7.70 21.59
CA ALA A 212 19.19 6.28 21.32
C ALA A 212 19.43 5.90 19.84
N ILE A 213 18.91 6.71 18.91
CA ILE A 213 18.90 6.37 17.46
C ILE A 213 19.38 7.50 16.54
N GLY A 214 19.95 8.56 17.12
CA GLY A 214 20.57 9.67 16.39
C GLY A 214 19.57 10.38 15.45
N PRO A 215 19.97 10.71 14.20
CA PRO A 215 19.13 11.48 13.28
C PRO A 215 17.86 10.76 12.80
N LEU A 216 17.68 9.49 13.18
CA LEU A 216 16.51 8.69 12.81
C LEU A 216 15.35 8.83 13.80
N CYS A 217 15.53 9.55 14.92
CA CYS A 217 14.46 9.79 15.86
C CYS A 217 13.43 10.79 15.32
N ARG A 218 12.20 10.69 15.84
CA ARG A 218 11.07 11.53 15.43
C ARG A 218 11.25 13.00 15.80
N HIS A 219 11.92 13.26 16.92
CA HIS A 219 12.12 14.60 17.47
C HIS A 219 13.61 14.87 17.59
N GLY A 220 14.05 16.12 17.48
CA GLY A 220 15.43 16.50 17.80
C GLY A 220 15.80 16.20 19.26
N ASP A 221 17.00 16.61 19.69
CA ASP A 221 17.41 16.38 21.07
C ASP A 221 16.52 17.15 22.06
N LEU A 222 15.71 16.41 22.83
CA LEU A 222 14.84 16.91 23.89
C LEU A 222 15.49 16.81 25.28
N GLY A 223 16.77 16.45 25.38
CA GLY A 223 17.49 16.28 26.65
C GLY A 223 17.03 15.06 27.47
N GLN A 224 16.33 14.11 26.85
CA GLN A 224 15.81 12.92 27.51
C GLN A 224 16.87 11.82 27.57
N HIS A 225 16.94 11.09 28.70
CA HIS A 225 17.80 9.91 28.78
C HIS A 225 17.24 8.76 27.93
N PRO A 226 18.08 8.05 27.16
CA PRO A 226 17.63 6.91 26.37
C PRO A 226 17.15 5.77 27.29
N PRO A 227 16.27 4.88 26.80
CA PRO A 227 15.97 3.64 27.52
C PRO A 227 17.25 2.82 27.75
N ARG A 228 17.30 2.05 28.85
CA ARG A 228 18.45 1.19 29.20
C ARG A 228 18.81 0.20 28.09
N ASN A 229 17.80 -0.29 27.38
CA ASN A 229 17.95 -1.16 26.22
C ASN A 229 17.15 -0.57 25.05
N PRO A 230 17.76 0.31 24.23
CA PRO A 230 17.11 0.83 23.03
C PRO A 230 16.69 -0.30 22.09
N MET A 231 15.49 -0.18 21.54
CA MET A 231 14.96 -1.15 20.58
C MET A 231 15.63 -0.96 19.20
N ARG A 232 15.92 -2.04 18.48
CA ARG A 232 16.38 -1.98 17.09
C ARG A 232 15.19 -1.80 16.15
N LEU A 233 15.41 -1.20 14.98
CA LEU A 233 14.35 -1.01 13.97
C LEU A 233 13.71 -2.34 13.53
N GLY A 234 14.50 -3.42 13.45
CA GLY A 234 13.99 -4.76 13.15
C GLY A 234 12.98 -5.25 14.21
N GLU A 235 13.34 -5.14 15.49
CA GLU A 235 12.42 -5.49 16.61
C GLU A 235 11.15 -4.63 16.57
N ALA A 236 11.29 -3.34 16.30
CA ALA A 236 10.15 -2.44 16.17
C ALA A 236 9.21 -2.87 15.03
N SER A 237 9.77 -3.24 13.87
CA SER A 237 8.97 -3.69 12.71
C SER A 237 8.24 -5.00 12.98
N GLU A 238 8.85 -5.93 13.71
CA GLU A 238 8.26 -7.20 14.12
C GLU A 238 7.11 -7.02 15.12
N ILE A 239 7.03 -5.87 15.79
CA ILE A 239 5.93 -5.52 16.68
C ILE A 239 4.85 -4.74 15.92
N LEU A 240 5.22 -3.64 15.28
CA LEU A 240 4.23 -2.66 14.78
C LEU A 240 3.55 -3.09 13.48
N LEU A 241 4.24 -3.80 12.58
CA LEU A 241 3.62 -4.24 11.32
C LEU A 241 2.53 -5.30 11.56
N PRO A 242 2.74 -6.36 12.38
CA PRO A 242 1.67 -7.31 12.70
C PRO A 242 0.50 -6.67 13.47
N ALA A 243 0.77 -5.69 14.34
CA ALA A 243 -0.30 -4.94 15.00
C ALA A 243 -1.17 -4.18 13.99
N ALA A 244 -0.55 -3.42 13.09
CA ALA A 244 -1.25 -2.69 12.04
C ALA A 244 -2.04 -3.64 11.11
N GLN A 245 -1.44 -4.78 10.74
CA GLN A 245 -2.12 -5.79 9.93
C GLN A 245 -3.42 -6.28 10.58
N LYS A 246 -3.37 -6.71 11.85
CA LYS A 246 -4.55 -7.21 12.58
C LYS A 246 -5.58 -6.11 12.81
N PHE A 247 -5.12 -4.89 13.05
CA PHE A 247 -5.99 -3.72 13.15
C PHE A 247 -6.79 -3.48 11.87
N LEU A 248 -6.14 -3.44 10.71
CA LEU A 248 -6.83 -3.25 9.42
C LEU A 248 -7.78 -4.42 9.10
N LEU A 249 -7.38 -5.66 9.40
CA LEU A 249 -8.26 -6.82 9.24
C LEU A 249 -9.48 -6.76 10.17
N LYS A 250 -9.33 -6.25 11.40
CA LYS A 250 -10.47 -5.99 12.27
C LYS A 250 -11.41 -4.95 11.65
N LYS A 251 -10.89 -3.87 11.06
CA LYS A 251 -11.72 -2.85 10.39
C LYS A 251 -12.53 -3.43 9.22
N ILE A 252 -11.95 -4.35 8.42
CA ILE A 252 -12.70 -5.08 7.39
C ILE A 252 -13.94 -5.76 7.99
N SER A 253 -13.76 -6.44 9.13
CA SER A 253 -14.84 -7.16 9.82
C SER A 253 -15.87 -6.19 10.42
N ASP A 254 -15.42 -5.16 11.12
CA ASP A 254 -16.29 -4.18 11.79
C ASP A 254 -17.17 -3.43 10.77
N LEU A 255 -16.61 -3.09 9.61
CA LEU A 255 -17.32 -2.42 8.51
C LEU A 255 -18.17 -3.39 7.66
N GLY A 256 -18.06 -4.70 7.91
CA GLY A 256 -18.79 -5.73 7.18
C GLY A 256 -18.49 -5.75 5.67
N LEU A 257 -17.29 -5.32 5.24
CA LEU A 257 -16.99 -5.07 3.83
C LEU A 257 -17.09 -6.33 2.97
N GLN A 258 -16.59 -7.46 3.48
CA GLN A 258 -16.65 -8.74 2.77
C GLN A 258 -18.10 -9.20 2.57
N LYS A 259 -18.93 -9.05 3.60
CA LYS A 259 -20.36 -9.39 3.53
C LYS A 259 -21.08 -8.50 2.51
N ARG A 260 -20.87 -7.17 2.57
CA ARG A 260 -21.42 -6.21 1.61
C ARG A 260 -21.04 -6.51 0.16
N TRP A 261 -19.80 -6.95 -0.08
CA TRP A 261 -19.35 -7.36 -1.41
C TRP A 261 -20.02 -8.65 -1.86
N GLN A 262 -20.12 -9.66 -1.01
CA GLN A 262 -20.82 -10.92 -1.33
C GLN A 262 -22.29 -10.69 -1.66
N GLU A 263 -22.97 -9.81 -0.93
CA GLU A 263 -24.38 -9.48 -1.16
C GLU A 263 -24.59 -8.72 -2.48
N SER A 264 -23.64 -7.87 -2.88
CA SER A 264 -23.69 -7.12 -4.15
C SER A 264 -23.40 -7.98 -5.40
N ASN A 265 -22.83 -9.18 -5.22
CA ASN A 265 -22.42 -10.10 -6.30
C ASN A 265 -23.23 -11.42 -6.33
N ARG A 266 -24.33 -11.50 -5.57
CA ARG A 266 -25.35 -12.55 -5.70
C ARG A 266 -26.44 -12.11 -6.67
#